data_AF-A0A5K1IJG8-F1
#
_entry.id   AF-A0A5K1IJG8-F1
#
_cell.length_a   1.000
_cell.length_b   1.000
_cell.length_c   1.000
_cell.angle_alpha   90.00
_cell.angle_beta   90.00
_cell.angle_gamma   90.00
#
_symmetry.space_group_name_H-M   'P 1'
#
loop_
_entity.id
_entity.type
_entity.pdbx_description
1 polymer ?
#
loop_
_entity_poly.entity_id
_entity_poly.type
_entity_poly.pdbx_seq_one_letter_code
_entity_poly.pdbx_strand_id
1 'polypeptide(L)'
;MRICVSACLLGERCKYNGGDNGIVGLAHLLLGHEVVTVCPEVLGGLPTPRSPAELRAGRVLNTAGEDVTAPFDLGVRRALERARTCDLALLQPRSPSCGVNRIYDGTFSGTLILGSGLFARALAREGIPAFDCDALTDAEWALACVLSSRTTGVEGDE
;
A
#
# COMPACT_ATOMS: atom_id res chain seq x y z
N MET A 1 -16.18 6.79 -4.86
CA MET A 1 -15.46 5.73 -4.13
C MET A 1 -14.57 6.38 -3.10
N ARG A 2 -14.24 5.65 -2.04
CA ARG A 2 -13.21 6.00 -1.07
C ARG A 2 -11.98 5.13 -1.31
N ILE A 3 -10.84 5.73 -1.59
CA ILE A 3 -9.64 5.04 -2.07
C ILE A 3 -8.50 5.27 -1.08
N CYS A 4 -7.93 4.19 -0.54
CA CYS A 4 -6.73 4.27 0.25
C CYS A 4 -5.51 4.38 -0.67
N VAL A 5 -4.60 5.32 -0.44
CA VAL A 5 -3.43 5.51 -1.30
C VAL A 5 -2.16 5.60 -0.46
N SER A 6 -1.12 4.86 -0.84
CA SER A 6 0.22 5.05 -0.27
C SER A 6 0.66 6.49 -0.49
N ALA A 7 0.88 7.25 0.59
CA ALA A 7 1.09 8.70 0.54
C ALA A 7 2.24 9.13 -0.38
N CYS A 8 3.32 8.34 -0.45
CA CYS A 8 4.45 8.61 -1.34
C CYS A 8 4.06 8.63 -2.83
N LEU A 9 2.99 7.93 -3.23
CA LEU A 9 2.49 7.94 -4.61
C LEU A 9 1.87 9.29 -5.01
N LEU A 10 1.42 10.07 -4.03
CA LEU A 10 0.86 11.42 -4.22
C LEU A 10 1.90 12.52 -3.95
N GLY A 11 3.18 12.16 -3.88
CA GLY A 11 4.27 13.12 -3.70
C GLY A 11 4.57 13.47 -2.23
N GLU A 12 3.95 12.80 -1.27
CA GLU A 12 4.31 13.00 0.14
C GLU A 12 5.72 12.42 0.40
N ARG A 13 6.60 13.27 0.96
CA ARG A 13 7.99 12.93 1.27
C ARG A 13 8.11 12.06 2.52
N CYS A 14 7.56 10.85 2.46
CA CYS A 14 7.51 9.89 3.56
C CYS A 14 8.34 8.62 3.32
N LYS A 15 9.10 8.55 2.21
CA LYS A 15 9.94 7.39 1.87
C LYS A 15 11.13 7.28 2.81
N TYR A 16 11.71 6.09 2.91
CA TYR A 16 12.86 5.84 3.79
C TYR A 16 14.03 6.81 3.54
N ASN A 17 14.24 7.25 2.30
CA ASN A 17 15.30 8.18 1.92
C ASN A 17 14.92 9.67 2.02
N GLY A 18 13.74 10.00 2.57
CA GLY A 18 13.24 11.38 2.65
C GLY A 18 12.60 11.92 1.37
N GLY A 19 12.56 11.12 0.31
CA GLY A 19 11.85 11.46 -0.93
C GLY A 19 10.42 10.93 -0.96
N ASP A 20 9.87 10.88 -2.16
CA ASP A 20 8.56 10.35 -2.49
C ASP A 20 8.66 9.38 -3.69
N ASN A 21 7.51 8.87 -4.15
CA ASN A 21 7.37 8.11 -5.39
C ASN A 21 6.20 8.68 -6.20
N GLY A 22 6.10 10.02 -6.27
CA GLY A 22 4.98 10.72 -6.88
C GLY A 22 4.74 10.26 -8.31
N ILE A 23 3.51 9.85 -8.60
CA ILE A 23 3.09 9.46 -9.95
C ILE A 23 2.45 10.67 -10.61
N VAL A 24 3.04 11.10 -11.72
CA VAL A 24 2.47 12.18 -12.54
C VAL A 24 1.08 11.79 -13.00
N GLY A 25 0.09 12.65 -12.76
CA GLY A 25 -1.30 12.42 -13.15
C GLY A 25 -2.15 11.61 -12.17
N LEU A 26 -1.57 10.95 -11.16
CA LEU A 26 -2.37 10.16 -10.20
C LEU A 26 -3.40 11.01 -9.44
N ALA A 27 -3.01 12.22 -9.00
CA ALA A 27 -3.94 13.14 -8.36
C ALA A 27 -5.11 13.54 -9.28
N HIS A 28 -4.86 13.63 -10.58
CA HIS A 28 -5.91 13.92 -11.57
C HIS A 28 -6.84 12.71 -11.76
N LEU A 29 -6.28 11.50 -11.82
CA LEU A 29 -7.07 10.25 -11.91
C LEU A 29 -7.97 10.01 -10.69
N LEU A 30 -7.61 10.55 -9.53
CA LEU A 30 -8.38 10.42 -8.30
C LEU A 30 -9.43 11.53 -8.10
N LEU A 31 -9.57 12.48 -9.05
CA LEU A 31 -10.59 13.52 -8.96
C LEU A 31 -12.00 12.91 -8.92
N GLY A 32 -12.84 13.42 -8.02
CA GLY A 32 -14.20 12.90 -7.81
C GLY A 32 -14.25 11.65 -6.92
N HIS A 33 -13.13 11.24 -6.33
CA HIS A 33 -13.07 10.21 -5.30
C HIS A 33 -12.63 10.80 -3.97
N GLU A 34 -13.04 10.16 -2.88
CA GLU A 34 -12.51 10.47 -1.57
C GLU A 34 -11.18 9.72 -1.39
N VAL A 35 -10.10 10.44 -1.11
CA VAL A 35 -8.76 9.85 -1.01
C VAL A 35 -8.31 9.82 0.45
N VAL A 36 -7.96 8.64 0.94
CA VAL A 36 -7.39 8.42 2.27
C VAL A 36 -5.91 8.06 2.12
N THR A 37 -5.03 8.99 2.48
CA THR A 37 -3.58 8.75 2.39
C THR A 37 -3.03 8.04 3.62
N VAL A 38 -2.14 7.08 3.39
CA VAL A 38 -1.45 6.34 4.46
C VAL A 38 0.01 6.13 4.15
N CYS A 39 0.84 6.22 5.19
CA CYS A 39 2.17 5.63 5.21
C CYS A 39 2.27 4.77 6.48
N PRO A 40 2.15 3.43 6.37
CA PRO A 40 2.17 2.57 7.56
C PRO A 40 3.41 2.81 8.42
N GLU A 41 4.58 2.95 7.79
CA GLU A 41 5.86 3.17 8.50
C GLU A 41 5.85 4.45 9.35
N VAL A 42 5.39 5.58 8.81
CA VAL A 42 5.29 6.85 9.55
C VAL A 42 4.18 6.79 10.60
N LEU A 43 3.04 6.17 10.28
CA LEU A 43 1.96 5.94 11.25
C LEU A 43 2.42 5.04 12.41
N GLY A 44 3.41 4.18 12.15
CA GLY A 44 4.11 3.35 13.13
C GLY A 44 5.09 4.10 14.02
N GLY A 45 5.36 5.37 13.72
CA GLY A 45 6.32 6.20 14.45
C GLY A 45 7.75 6.18 13.90
N LEU A 46 7.99 5.55 12.73
CA LEU A 46 9.32 5.62 12.11
C LEU A 46 9.58 7.02 11.54
N PRO A 47 10.82 7.52 11.64
CA PRO A 47 11.16 8.83 11.11
C PRO A 47 11.20 8.83 9.57
N THR A 48 11.33 10.04 9.03
CA THR A 48 11.70 10.25 7.63
C THR A 48 12.86 11.25 7.59
N PRO A 49 14.07 10.88 7.10
CA PRO A 49 14.45 9.55 6.59
C PRO A 49 14.59 8.47 7.69
N ARG A 50 14.72 7.21 7.26
CA ARG A 50 14.94 6.00 8.09
C ARG A 50 15.76 4.97 7.32
N SER A 51 16.40 4.04 8.04
CA SER A 51 17.11 2.91 7.42
C SER A 51 16.16 2.07 6.56
N PRO A 52 16.57 1.62 5.36
CA PRO A 52 15.80 0.64 4.59
C PRO A 52 15.54 -0.62 5.42
N ALA A 53 14.37 -1.22 5.21
CA ALA A 53 13.96 -2.42 5.94
C ALA A 53 13.31 -3.44 5.00
N GLU A 54 13.47 -4.71 5.33
CA GLU A 54 12.94 -5.83 4.56
C GLU A 54 12.24 -6.84 5.49
N LEU A 55 11.18 -7.47 4.98
CA LEU A 55 10.40 -8.46 5.70
C LEU A 55 11.01 -9.85 5.50
N ARG A 56 11.43 -10.49 6.58
CA ARG A 56 12.01 -11.84 6.58
C ARG A 56 11.38 -12.70 7.66
N ALA A 57 10.78 -13.82 7.27
CA ALA A 57 10.18 -14.80 8.19
C ALA A 57 9.27 -14.18 9.28
N GLY A 58 8.46 -13.18 8.90
CA GLY A 58 7.52 -12.51 9.80
C GLY A 58 8.10 -11.37 10.64
N ARG A 59 9.40 -11.07 10.52
CA ARG A 59 10.07 -9.94 11.18
C ARG A 59 10.50 -8.92 10.15
N VAL A 60 10.50 -7.65 10.52
CA VAL A 60 11.05 -6.56 9.70
C VAL A 60 12.39 -6.15 10.28
N LEU A 61 13.46 -6.38 9.52
CA LEU A 61 14.80 -5.98 9.89
C LEU A 61 15.24 -4.81 9.04
N ASN A 62 16.00 -3.87 9.60
CA ASN A 62 16.62 -2.80 8.83
C ASN A 62 18.08 -3.12 8.44
N THR A 63 18.69 -2.30 7.60
CA THR A 63 20.08 -2.48 7.14
C THR A 63 21.13 -2.38 8.25
N ALA A 64 20.78 -1.85 9.43
CA ALA A 64 21.64 -1.84 10.62
C ALA A 64 21.52 -3.15 11.43
N GLY A 65 20.67 -4.10 11.01
CA GLY A 65 20.41 -5.35 11.71
C GLY A 65 19.40 -5.21 12.86
N GLU A 66 18.77 -4.05 13.00
CA GLU A 66 17.79 -3.80 14.06
C GLU A 66 16.43 -4.39 13.69
N ASP A 67 15.76 -4.97 14.69
CA ASP A 67 14.37 -5.41 14.54
C ASP A 67 13.42 -4.22 14.72
N VAL A 68 12.78 -3.85 13.62
CA VAL A 68 11.80 -2.76 13.55
C VAL A 68 10.38 -3.29 13.34
N THR A 69 10.09 -4.54 13.70
CA THR A 69 8.77 -5.16 13.54
C THR A 69 7.68 -4.39 14.30
N ALA A 70 7.96 -3.98 15.54
CA ALA A 70 6.97 -3.31 16.40
C ALA A 70 6.39 -2.01 15.79
N PRO A 71 7.19 -1.05 15.29
CA PRO A 71 6.61 0.12 14.62
C PRO A 71 5.90 -0.25 13.31
N PHE A 72 6.35 -1.25 12.56
CA PHE A 72 5.64 -1.71 11.37
C PHE A 72 4.25 -2.27 11.71
N ASP A 73 4.13 -3.13 12.72
CA ASP A 73 2.85 -3.68 13.16
C ASP A 73 1.89 -2.60 13.68
N LEU A 74 2.41 -1.65 14.47
CA LEU A 74 1.64 -0.49 14.92
C LEU A 74 1.13 0.34 13.73
N GLY A 75 2.02 0.56 12.77
CA GLY A 75 1.73 1.28 11.53
C GLY A 75 0.64 0.61 10.70
N VAL A 76 0.72 -0.70 10.54
CA VAL A 76 -0.28 -1.52 9.83
C VAL A 76 -1.64 -1.40 10.50
N ARG A 77 -1.73 -1.54 11.83
CA ARG A 77 -3.01 -1.39 12.54
C ARG A 77 -3.64 -0.02 12.31
N ARG A 78 -2.86 1.06 12.48
CA ARG A 78 -3.33 2.44 12.28
C ARG A 78 -3.71 2.73 10.82
N ALA A 79 -2.94 2.20 9.86
CA ALA A 79 -3.26 2.32 8.46
C ALA A 79 -4.55 1.56 8.11
N LEU A 80 -4.75 0.37 8.69
CA LEU A 80 -5.94 -0.45 8.47
C LEU A 80 -7.19 0.23 9.04
N GLU A 81 -7.11 0.82 10.23
CA GLU A 81 -8.19 1.62 10.81
C GLU A 81 -8.68 2.73 9.85
N ARG A 82 -7.77 3.37 9.13
CA ARG A 82 -8.10 4.38 8.11
C ARG A 82 -8.63 3.77 6.82
N ALA A 83 -8.13 2.60 6.43
CA ALA A 83 -8.48 1.95 5.17
C ALA A 83 -9.78 1.15 5.24
N ARG A 84 -10.29 0.80 6.43
CA ARG A 84 -11.51 -0.02 6.62
C ARG A 84 -12.76 0.49 5.92
N THR A 85 -12.86 1.80 5.73
CA THR A 85 -14.00 2.42 5.02
C THR A 85 -13.72 2.65 3.53
N CYS A 86 -12.57 2.20 3.02
CA CYS A 86 -12.18 2.35 1.63
C CYS A 86 -12.69 1.17 0.80
N ASP A 87 -13.06 1.46 -0.44
CA ASP A 87 -13.51 0.48 -1.42
C ASP A 87 -12.32 -0.32 -2.00
N LEU A 88 -11.13 0.30 -2.07
CA LEU A 88 -9.88 -0.31 -2.55
C LEU A 88 -8.65 0.45 -2.04
N ALA A 89 -7.46 -0.12 -2.25
CA ALA A 89 -6.17 0.51 -1.98
C ALA A 89 -5.21 0.52 -3.18
N LEU A 90 -4.54 1.65 -3.42
CA LEU A 90 -3.43 1.81 -4.36
C LEU A 90 -2.12 1.97 -3.58
N LEU A 91 -1.24 0.98 -3.69
CA LEU A 91 -0.11 0.81 -2.81
C LEU A 91 1.24 0.89 -3.52
N GLN A 92 2.26 1.35 -2.78
CA GLN A 92 3.63 1.38 -3.26
C GLN A 92 4.18 -0.06 -3.41
N PRO A 93 4.62 -0.47 -4.60
CA PRO A 93 5.19 -1.79 -4.84
C PRO A 93 6.45 -2.03 -4.03
N ARG A 94 6.77 -3.32 -3.81
CA ARG A 94 8.03 -3.82 -3.23
C ARG A 94 8.30 -3.44 -1.76
N SER A 95 7.50 -2.57 -1.17
CA SER A 95 7.63 -2.16 0.23
C SER A 95 7.34 -3.33 1.19
N PRO A 96 8.09 -3.47 2.30
CA PRO A 96 7.76 -4.42 3.38
C PRO A 96 6.38 -4.18 4.02
N SER A 97 5.82 -2.98 3.91
CA SER A 97 4.43 -2.69 4.32
C SER A 97 3.45 -2.82 3.14
N CYS A 98 3.74 -2.12 2.05
CA CYS A 98 2.75 -1.82 1.00
C CYS A 98 2.84 -2.72 -0.24
N GLY A 99 3.91 -3.50 -0.42
CA GLY A 99 4.07 -4.35 -1.60
C GLY A 99 2.92 -5.35 -1.72
N VAL A 100 2.26 -5.41 -2.88
CA VAL A 100 1.12 -6.31 -3.09
C VAL A 100 1.58 -7.65 -3.65
N ASN A 101 2.30 -7.64 -4.77
CA ASN A 101 2.67 -8.85 -5.51
C ASN A 101 4.07 -9.37 -5.18
N ARG A 102 5.00 -8.45 -4.89
CA ARG A 102 6.41 -8.74 -4.62
C ARG A 102 6.94 -7.89 -3.47
N ILE A 103 7.89 -8.46 -2.76
CA ILE A 103 8.71 -7.82 -1.73
C ILE A 103 10.17 -8.26 -1.89
N TYR A 104 11.11 -7.54 -1.27
CA TYR A 104 12.50 -8.00 -1.17
C TYR A 104 12.60 -9.25 -0.28
N ASP A 105 13.61 -10.08 -0.56
CA ASP A 105 13.78 -11.41 0.06
C ASP A 105 14.23 -11.39 1.54
N GLY A 106 14.54 -10.21 2.10
CA GLY A 106 14.98 -10.07 3.48
C GLY A 106 16.49 -10.21 3.68
N THR A 107 17.26 -10.34 2.60
CA THR A 107 18.73 -10.48 2.64
C THR A 107 19.46 -9.19 2.29
N PHE A 108 18.73 -8.13 1.91
CA PHE A 108 19.31 -6.90 1.37
C PHE A 108 20.15 -7.11 0.10
N SER A 109 19.93 -8.21 -0.63
CA SER A 109 20.58 -8.49 -1.93
C SER A 109 19.94 -7.74 -3.10
N GLY A 110 18.78 -7.12 -2.88
CA GLY A 110 17.95 -6.55 -3.94
C GLY A 110 17.08 -7.58 -4.68
N THR A 111 17.14 -8.86 -4.29
CA THR A 111 16.32 -9.92 -4.87
C THR A 111 14.85 -9.75 -4.50
N LEU A 112 13.96 -9.80 -5.49
CA LEU A 112 12.51 -9.76 -5.31
C LEU A 112 11.94 -11.17 -5.32
N ILE A 113 11.03 -11.44 -4.39
CA ILE A 113 10.28 -12.69 -4.29
C ILE A 113 8.78 -12.42 -4.35
N LEU A 114 8.01 -13.46 -4.71
CA LEU A 114 6.55 -13.41 -4.57
C LEU A 114 6.19 -13.25 -3.09
N GLY A 115 5.30 -12.32 -2.81
CA GLY A 115 4.84 -12.05 -1.45
C GLY A 115 4.34 -10.63 -1.29
N SER A 116 3.57 -10.44 -0.22
CA SER A 116 2.97 -9.15 0.10
C SER A 116 3.58 -8.57 1.38
N GLY A 117 3.62 -7.25 1.49
CA GLY A 117 3.95 -6.53 2.69
C GLY A 117 2.86 -6.65 3.75
N LEU A 118 3.17 -6.25 4.98
CA LEU A 118 2.30 -6.46 6.14
C LEU A 118 0.94 -5.75 6.01
N PHE A 119 0.91 -4.54 5.46
CA PHE A 119 -0.32 -3.78 5.28
C PHE A 119 -1.17 -4.36 4.14
N ALA A 120 -0.55 -4.73 3.02
CA ALA A 120 -1.24 -5.42 1.93
C ALA A 120 -1.89 -6.74 2.40
N ARG A 121 -1.19 -7.53 3.24
CA ARG A 121 -1.77 -8.74 3.86
C ARG A 121 -2.95 -8.43 4.77
N ALA A 122 -2.88 -7.32 5.53
CA ALA A 122 -3.95 -6.91 6.43
C ALA A 122 -5.23 -6.50 5.66
N LEU A 123 -5.07 -5.75 4.56
CA LEU A 123 -6.18 -5.39 3.68
C LEU A 123 -6.86 -6.62 3.06
N ALA A 124 -6.05 -7.57 2.56
CA ALA A 124 -6.58 -8.81 1.98
C ALA A 124 -7.42 -9.62 2.97
N ARG A 125 -7.05 -9.63 4.27
CA ARG A 125 -7.82 -10.30 5.33
C ARG A 125 -9.15 -9.62 5.64
N GLU A 126 -9.23 -8.31 5.45
CA GLU A 126 -10.47 -7.52 5.59
C GLU A 126 -11.29 -7.48 4.28
N GLY A 127 -10.84 -8.18 3.23
CA GLY A 127 -11.54 -8.21 1.93
C GLY A 127 -11.42 -6.92 1.13
N ILE A 128 -10.46 -6.04 1.44
CA ILE A 128 -10.24 -4.78 0.73
C ILE A 128 -9.24 -5.04 -0.43
N PRO A 129 -9.65 -4.88 -1.70
CA PRO A 129 -8.76 -5.07 -2.84
C PRO A 129 -7.59 -4.08 -2.79
N ALA A 130 -6.37 -4.57 -3.02
CA ALA A 130 -5.17 -3.76 -3.08
C ALA A 130 -4.42 -4.00 -4.38
N PHE A 131 -3.94 -2.91 -5.00
CA PHE A 131 -3.20 -2.92 -6.26
C PHE A 131 -1.89 -2.17 -6.10
N ASP A 132 -0.84 -2.62 -6.78
CA ASP A 132 0.43 -1.90 -6.83
C ASP A 132 0.55 -1.00 -8.06
N CYS A 133 1.30 0.09 -7.92
CA CYS A 133 1.45 1.07 -9.00
C CYS A 133 2.49 0.69 -10.07
N ASP A 134 3.23 -0.41 -9.91
CA ASP A 134 4.04 -0.93 -11.04
C ASP A 134 3.10 -1.45 -12.16
N ALA A 135 1.82 -1.66 -11.85
CA ALA A 135 0.73 -2.05 -12.75
C ALA A 135 -0.20 -0.87 -13.09
N LEU A 136 0.27 0.38 -13.24
CA LEU A 136 -0.62 1.54 -13.44
C LEU A 136 -1.42 1.54 -14.76
N THR A 137 -0.99 0.81 -15.79
CA THR A 137 -1.88 0.48 -16.93
C THR A 137 -3.12 -0.31 -16.48
N ASP A 138 -3.01 -1.01 -15.36
CA ASP A 138 -4.06 -1.76 -14.70
C ASP A 138 -4.77 -0.92 -13.62
N ALA A 139 -4.34 0.30 -13.29
CA ALA A 139 -5.04 1.14 -12.30
C ALA A 139 -6.28 1.80 -12.91
N GLU A 140 -6.19 2.30 -14.14
CA GLU A 140 -7.37 2.69 -14.93
C GLU A 140 -8.29 1.48 -15.16
N TRP A 141 -7.70 0.32 -15.44
CA TRP A 141 -8.43 -0.94 -15.63
C TRP A 141 -9.06 -1.48 -14.33
N ALA A 142 -8.41 -1.33 -13.18
CA ALA A 142 -8.90 -1.74 -11.87
C ALA A 142 -9.99 -0.79 -11.37
N LEU A 143 -9.85 0.52 -11.57
CA LEU A 143 -10.95 1.46 -11.40
C LEU A 143 -12.13 1.05 -12.30
N ALA A 144 -11.89 0.74 -13.58
CA ALA A 144 -12.94 0.27 -14.50
C ALA A 144 -13.59 -1.06 -14.06
N CYS A 145 -12.82 -2.04 -13.56
CA CYS A 145 -13.34 -3.33 -13.08
C CYS A 145 -14.15 -3.20 -11.78
N VAL A 146 -13.70 -2.37 -10.83
CA VAL A 146 -14.45 -2.10 -9.59
C VAL A 146 -15.74 -1.34 -9.90
N LEU A 147 -15.72 -0.43 -10.88
CA LEU A 147 -16.93 0.25 -11.36
C LEU A 147 -17.88 -0.71 -12.11
N SER A 148 -17.34 -1.64 -12.92
CA SER A 148 -18.12 -2.60 -13.72
C SER A 148 -18.75 -3.73 -12.90
N SER A 149 -18.16 -4.09 -11.75
CA SER A 149 -18.71 -5.09 -10.82
C SER A 149 -19.84 -4.56 -9.93
N ARG A 150 -20.05 -3.23 -9.91
CA ARG A 150 -21.20 -2.59 -9.24
C ARG A 150 -22.41 -2.37 -10.14
N THR A 151 -22.26 -2.52 -11.47
CA THR A 151 -23.36 -2.39 -12.45
C THR A 151 -24.13 -3.69 -12.68
N THR A 152 -23.71 -4.83 -12.16
CA THR A 152 -24.45 -6.12 -12.28
C THR A 152 -25.38 -6.40 -11.09
N GLY A 153 -25.86 -5.36 -10.41
CA GLY A 153 -26.72 -5.47 -9.23
C GLY A 153 -28.06 -4.75 -9.33
N VAL A 154 -28.66 -4.65 -10.53
CA VAL A 154 -30.08 -4.33 -10.71
C VAL A 154 -30.61 -5.08 -11.94
N GLU A 155 -31.03 -6.34 -11.77
CA GLU A 155 -32.02 -7.00 -12.63
C GLU A 155 -32.80 -8.03 -11.78
N GLY A 156 -34.13 -7.90 -11.76
CA GLY A 156 -35.13 -8.83 -11.19
C GLY A 156 -35.38 -8.66 -9.68
N ASP A 157 -36.60 -8.54 -9.15
CA ASP A 157 -37.87 -9.11 -9.60
C ASP A 157 -39.09 -8.26 -9.13
N GLU A 158 -40.04 -8.19 -10.06
CA GLU A 158 -41.52 -8.01 -9.96
C GLU A 158 -42.17 -6.87 -9.14
#